data_AF-A0A951LGQ0-F1
#
_entry.id   AF-A0A951LGQ0-F1
#
_cell.length_a   1.000
_cell.length_b   1.000
_cell.length_c   1.000
_cell.angle_alpha   90.00
_cell.angle_beta   90.00
_cell.angle_gamma   90.00
#
_symmetry.space_group_name_H-M   'P 1'
#
loop_
_entity.id
_entity.type
_entity.pdbx_description
1 polymer ?
#
loop_
_entity_poly.entity_id
_entity_poly.type
_entity_poly.pdbx_seq_one_letter_code
_entity_poly.pdbx_strand_id
1 'polypeptide(L)'
;MTTDRLYGDHKGDIHFVTRNGDNKCISEDIDLMKDLVNVCKKHLKRPVLPLNIELPFFTYGLFKPGELAYKFIEPLLEAAALRCSTTGGLAIRDGLPLLDKQGTRTVVGYLLYFRQDSLCQAYEKISDFEPQQLYKWDEIDIAQSKIRANVLVGKDTRTATVHYDKAEWTGREDPVLNEGLEVVKHMIEEHGSQRFEPGADMGDWSRFFHLQMAYLLLWTAIERYAALCYSPTLEPGEKVKCLGDDRLCLKINFCPKIE
;
A
#
# COMPACT_ATOMS: atom_id res chain seq x y z
N MET A 1 35.66 3.37 -48.94
CA MET A 1 36.33 3.95 -47.75
C MET A 1 36.02 5.43 -47.73
N THR A 2 35.07 5.84 -46.90
CA THR A 2 34.88 7.25 -46.53
C THR A 2 34.11 7.24 -45.21
N THR A 3 34.67 7.92 -44.21
CA THR A 3 34.38 7.79 -42.78
C THR A 3 33.35 8.82 -42.31
N ASP A 4 32.29 8.36 -41.67
CA ASP A 4 31.39 9.20 -40.85
C ASP A 4 32.15 9.66 -39.60
N ARG A 5 32.09 10.96 -39.28
CA ARG A 5 32.76 11.53 -38.10
C ARG A 5 31.75 11.83 -37.00
N LEU A 6 31.98 11.23 -35.83
CA LEU A 6 31.36 11.60 -34.57
C LEU A 6 32.13 12.79 -33.98
N TYR A 7 31.43 13.83 -33.54
CA TYR A 7 31.97 14.87 -32.68
C TYR A 7 31.11 14.93 -31.42
N GLY A 8 31.75 14.82 -30.26
CA GLY A 8 31.15 15.10 -28.95
C GLY A 8 31.58 16.48 -28.48
N ASP A 9 30.66 17.24 -27.90
CA ASP A 9 30.97 18.51 -27.23
C ASP A 9 31.29 18.29 -25.74
N HIS A 10 31.78 19.33 -25.07
CA HIS A 10 32.22 19.28 -23.66
C HIS A 10 31.10 19.07 -22.62
N LYS A 11 29.84 18.88 -23.02
CA LYS A 11 28.70 18.50 -22.18
C LYS A 11 28.22 17.06 -22.37
N GLY A 12 28.82 16.30 -23.30
CA GLY A 12 28.51 14.88 -23.49
C GLY A 12 27.33 14.58 -24.43
N ASP A 13 26.84 15.59 -25.15
CA ASP A 13 25.78 15.40 -26.15
C ASP A 13 26.35 14.93 -27.49
N ILE A 14 25.75 13.87 -28.05
CA ILE A 14 26.13 13.27 -29.33
C ILE A 14 25.18 13.78 -30.41
N HIS A 15 25.71 14.56 -31.35
CA HIS A 15 24.93 15.10 -32.48
C HIS A 15 25.17 14.28 -33.75
N PHE A 16 24.09 13.84 -34.40
CA PHE A 16 24.13 13.24 -35.73
C PHE A 16 23.65 14.27 -36.76
N VAL A 17 24.53 14.64 -37.70
CA VAL A 17 24.15 15.50 -38.84
C VAL A 17 23.68 14.60 -39.97
N THR A 18 22.37 14.57 -40.23
CA THR A 18 21.85 13.96 -41.45
C THR A 18 21.86 14.97 -42.59
N ARG A 19 21.92 14.48 -43.83
CA ARG A 19 22.20 15.25 -45.06
C ARG A 19 21.18 16.37 -45.40
N ASN A 20 20.10 16.51 -44.63
CA ASN A 20 19.00 17.44 -44.89
C ASN A 20 18.88 18.62 -43.90
N GLY A 21 19.89 18.89 -43.06
CA GLY A 21 19.95 20.15 -42.31
C GLY A 21 18.93 20.35 -41.18
N ASP A 22 18.06 19.38 -40.92
CA ASP A 22 17.13 19.43 -39.80
C ASP A 22 17.81 18.94 -38.51
N ASN A 23 18.14 19.87 -37.62
CA ASN A 23 18.55 19.59 -36.25
C ASN A 23 17.33 19.12 -35.43
N LYS A 24 16.99 17.83 -35.51
CA LYS A 24 16.00 17.24 -34.61
C LYS A 24 16.67 17.00 -33.25
N CYS A 25 16.14 17.63 -32.19
CA CYS A 25 16.68 17.54 -30.84
C CYS A 25 16.44 16.13 -30.27
N ILE A 26 17.50 15.32 -30.17
CA ILE A 26 17.43 13.92 -29.71
C ILE A 26 17.03 13.83 -28.22
N SER A 27 17.14 14.92 -27.45
CA SER A 27 16.77 14.94 -26.03
C SER A 27 15.28 14.66 -25.79
N GLU A 28 14.39 15.21 -26.63
CA GLU A 28 12.94 14.98 -26.51
C GLU A 28 12.56 13.53 -26.84
N ASP A 29 13.22 12.93 -27.84
CA ASP A 29 13.01 11.53 -28.22
C ASP A 29 13.58 10.57 -27.15
N ILE A 30 14.65 10.95 -26.44
CA ILE A 30 15.21 10.19 -25.31
C ILE A 30 14.27 10.24 -24.10
N ASP A 31 13.70 11.39 -23.76
CA ASP A 31 12.79 11.50 -22.62
C ASP A 31 11.46 10.80 -22.91
N LEU A 32 10.94 10.90 -24.15
CA LEU A 32 9.80 10.10 -24.59
C LEU A 32 10.09 8.59 -24.52
N MET A 33 11.29 8.15 -24.88
CA MET A 33 11.71 6.75 -24.76
C MET A 33 11.91 6.32 -23.31
N LYS A 34 12.42 7.17 -22.42
CA LYS A 34 12.50 6.88 -20.97
C LYS A 34 11.11 6.77 -20.36
N ASP A 35 10.18 7.63 -20.75
CA ASP A 35 8.79 7.58 -20.31
C ASP A 35 8.10 6.32 -20.82
N LEU A 36 8.30 5.94 -22.10
CA LEU A 36 7.83 4.67 -22.63
C LEU A 36 8.45 3.47 -21.92
N VAL A 37 9.76 3.50 -21.61
CA VAL A 37 10.43 2.44 -20.85
C VAL A 37 9.92 2.39 -19.41
N ASN A 38 9.61 3.52 -18.78
CA ASN A 38 9.04 3.58 -17.44
C ASN A 38 7.59 3.10 -17.42
N VAL A 39 6.78 3.47 -18.41
CA VAL A 39 5.41 2.97 -18.62
C VAL A 39 5.43 1.46 -18.87
N CYS A 40 6.33 0.97 -19.74
CA CYS A 40 6.52 -0.44 -20.01
C CYS A 40 7.05 -1.20 -18.78
N LYS A 41 8.00 -0.64 -18.01
CA LYS A 41 8.47 -1.23 -16.74
C LYS A 41 7.37 -1.28 -15.68
N LYS A 42 6.51 -0.25 -15.61
CA LYS A 42 5.32 -0.22 -14.74
C LYS A 42 4.28 -1.28 -15.17
N HIS A 43 4.24 -1.65 -16.46
CA HIS A 43 3.34 -2.66 -17.03
C HIS A 43 3.96 -4.07 -17.19
N LEU A 44 5.25 -4.28 -16.88
CA LEU A 44 5.93 -5.58 -17.08
C LEU A 44 5.94 -6.49 -15.85
N LYS A 45 5.57 -6.00 -14.65
CA LYS A 45 5.25 -6.88 -13.52
C LYS A 45 3.80 -7.31 -13.66
N ARG A 46 3.57 -8.42 -14.36
CA ARG A 46 2.25 -9.06 -14.33
C ARG A 46 1.95 -9.47 -12.87
N PRO A 47 0.73 -9.22 -12.37
CA PRO A 47 0.33 -9.73 -11.06
C PRO A 47 0.52 -11.24 -11.02
N VAL A 48 1.13 -11.73 -9.95
CA VAL A 48 1.18 -13.18 -9.70
C VAL A 48 -0.23 -13.57 -9.28
N LEU A 49 -0.90 -14.43 -10.05
CA LEU A 49 -2.24 -14.93 -9.74
C LEU A 49 -2.15 -16.30 -9.05
N PRO A 50 -3.19 -16.72 -8.29
CA PRO A 50 -3.27 -18.09 -7.82
C PRO A 50 -3.43 -19.06 -9.00
N LEU A 51 -3.11 -20.35 -8.77
CA LEU A 51 -3.20 -21.39 -9.79
C LEU A 51 -4.63 -21.61 -10.29
N ASN A 52 -5.61 -21.47 -9.39
CA ASN A 52 -7.02 -21.66 -9.71
C ASN A 52 -7.85 -20.46 -9.23
N ILE A 53 -8.18 -19.55 -10.14
CA ILE A 53 -8.98 -18.36 -9.83
C ILE A 53 -10.47 -18.66 -9.62
N GLU A 54 -10.94 -19.88 -9.89
CA GLU A 54 -12.34 -20.29 -9.65
C GLU A 54 -12.61 -20.59 -8.17
N LEU A 55 -11.57 -20.75 -7.35
CA LEU A 55 -11.74 -20.92 -5.90
C LEU A 55 -12.20 -19.60 -5.26
N PRO A 56 -12.98 -19.65 -4.18
CA PRO A 56 -13.26 -18.46 -3.37
C PRO A 56 -11.96 -17.96 -2.71
N PHE A 57 -11.95 -16.68 -2.33
CA PHE A 57 -10.82 -16.06 -1.64
C PHE A 57 -11.08 -15.96 -0.14
N PHE A 58 -10.20 -16.54 0.67
CA PHE A 58 -10.17 -16.35 2.11
C PHE A 58 -9.28 -15.16 2.46
N THR A 59 -9.88 -14.14 3.08
CA THR A 59 -9.19 -12.96 3.56
C THR A 59 -9.23 -12.86 5.08
N TYR A 60 -8.10 -12.48 5.67
CA TYR A 60 -7.91 -12.25 7.10
C TYR A 60 -7.32 -10.86 7.40
N GLY A 61 -7.14 -10.03 6.37
CA GLY A 61 -6.46 -8.74 6.42
C GLY A 61 -7.32 -7.59 5.86
N LEU A 62 -6.69 -6.69 5.10
CA LEU A 62 -7.28 -5.43 4.62
C LEU A 62 -8.54 -5.58 3.75
N PHE A 63 -8.73 -6.76 3.17
CA PHE A 63 -9.89 -7.08 2.33
C PHE A 63 -11.08 -7.67 3.10
N LYS A 64 -11.05 -7.72 4.44
CA LYS A 64 -12.23 -8.12 5.21
C LYS A 64 -13.31 -7.03 5.19
N PRO A 65 -14.61 -7.38 5.27
CA PRO A 65 -15.66 -6.40 5.53
C PRO A 65 -15.32 -5.51 6.74
N GLY A 66 -15.47 -4.19 6.56
CA GLY A 66 -15.14 -3.18 7.57
C GLY A 66 -13.67 -2.74 7.61
N GLU A 67 -12.79 -3.36 6.82
CA GLU A 67 -11.40 -2.94 6.62
C GLU A 67 -11.26 -2.07 5.35
N LEU A 68 -10.15 -1.32 5.27
CA LEU A 68 -10.02 -0.18 4.36
C LEU A 68 -9.99 -0.55 2.85
N ALA A 69 -9.49 -1.73 2.51
CA ALA A 69 -9.36 -2.16 1.11
C ALA A 69 -10.60 -2.91 0.59
N TYR A 70 -11.55 -3.28 1.45
CA TYR A 70 -12.73 -4.06 1.08
C TYR A 70 -13.57 -3.39 -0.01
N LYS A 71 -13.66 -2.05 0.02
CA LYS A 71 -14.41 -1.24 -0.96
C LYS A 71 -14.01 -1.50 -2.42
N PHE A 72 -12.80 -2.00 -2.67
CA PHE A 72 -12.31 -2.27 -4.03
C PHE A 72 -12.71 -3.63 -4.59
N ILE A 73 -13.05 -4.57 -3.71
CA ILE A 73 -13.42 -5.93 -4.11
C ILE A 73 -14.90 -6.22 -3.85
N GLU A 74 -15.55 -5.49 -2.94
CA GLU A 74 -16.97 -5.60 -2.63
C GLU A 74 -17.87 -5.57 -3.90
N PRO A 75 -17.68 -4.64 -4.86
CA PRO A 75 -18.50 -4.63 -6.08
C PRO A 75 -18.31 -5.83 -7.00
N LEU A 76 -17.26 -6.65 -6.77
CA LEU A 76 -16.92 -7.82 -7.57
C LEU A 76 -17.48 -9.11 -6.97
N LEU A 77 -18.06 -9.04 -5.77
CA LEU A 77 -18.61 -10.20 -5.09
C LEU A 77 -19.93 -10.65 -5.73
N GLU A 78 -20.13 -11.97 -5.75
CA GLU A 78 -21.39 -12.60 -6.14
C GLU A 78 -22.44 -12.49 -5.03
N ALA A 79 -21.99 -12.57 -3.78
CA ALA A 79 -22.83 -12.52 -2.58
C ALA A 79 -22.08 -11.85 -1.42
N ALA A 80 -22.80 -11.62 -0.32
CA ALA A 80 -22.20 -11.10 0.90
C ALA A 80 -21.05 -12.01 1.40
N ALA A 81 -19.99 -11.37 1.90
CA ALA A 81 -18.85 -12.07 2.49
C ALA A 81 -19.28 -12.96 3.67
N LEU A 82 -18.79 -14.20 3.70
CA LEU A 82 -19.14 -15.16 4.76
C LEU A 82 -18.05 -15.21 5.80
N ARG A 83 -18.36 -14.87 7.06
CA ARG A 83 -17.40 -15.00 8.15
C ARG A 83 -17.06 -16.47 8.38
N CYS A 84 -15.78 -16.80 8.41
CA CYS A 84 -15.30 -18.16 8.60
C CYS A 84 -13.93 -18.17 9.30
N SER A 85 -13.31 -19.33 9.39
CA SER A 85 -11.99 -19.47 9.97
C SER A 85 -11.18 -20.57 9.30
N THR A 86 -9.88 -20.57 9.56
CA THR A 86 -8.95 -21.60 9.13
C THR A 86 -7.92 -21.88 10.22
N THR A 87 -7.16 -22.96 10.09
CA THR A 87 -6.05 -23.27 10.99
C THR A 87 -4.78 -22.60 10.49
N GLY A 88 -4.08 -21.90 11.37
CA GLY A 88 -2.85 -21.17 11.07
C GLY A 88 -2.34 -20.35 12.25
N GLY A 89 -1.40 -19.46 11.98
CA GLY A 89 -0.94 -18.43 12.91
C GLY A 89 -0.95 -17.07 12.23
N LEU A 90 -1.10 -16.00 13.00
CA LEU A 90 -0.92 -14.64 12.50
C LEU A 90 0.40 -14.07 13.01
N ALA A 91 1.09 -13.36 12.14
CA ALA A 91 2.22 -12.52 12.49
C ALA A 91 2.02 -11.13 11.88
N ILE A 92 2.66 -10.11 12.45
CA ILE A 92 2.62 -8.75 11.93
C ILE A 92 4.00 -8.39 11.37
N ARG A 93 3.98 -7.79 10.18
CA ARG A 93 5.16 -7.17 9.57
C ARG A 93 4.76 -5.86 8.92
N ASP A 94 5.45 -4.78 9.28
CA ASP A 94 5.17 -3.42 8.81
C ASP A 94 3.70 -2.98 9.05
N GLY A 95 3.04 -3.58 10.05
CA GLY A 95 1.63 -3.35 10.37
C GLY A 95 0.63 -4.22 9.61
N LEU A 96 1.09 -5.04 8.68
CA LEU A 96 0.25 -5.92 7.88
C LEU A 96 0.21 -7.34 8.46
N PRO A 97 -0.95 -8.00 8.46
CA PRO A 97 -1.07 -9.37 8.95
C PRO A 97 -0.53 -10.37 7.92
N LEU A 98 0.32 -11.29 8.37
CA LEU A 98 0.83 -12.40 7.59
C LEU A 98 0.28 -13.70 8.16
N LEU A 99 -0.39 -14.50 7.34
CA LEU A 99 -0.80 -15.85 7.69
C LEU A 99 0.40 -16.81 7.60
N ASP A 100 0.69 -17.47 8.71
CA ASP A 100 1.54 -18.65 8.80
C ASP A 100 0.67 -19.92 8.77
N LYS A 101 0.68 -20.61 7.63
CA LYS A 101 -0.06 -21.86 7.43
C LYS A 101 0.47 -23.03 8.26
N GLN A 102 1.69 -22.94 8.81
CA GLN A 102 2.24 -23.96 9.71
C GLN A 102 1.77 -23.77 11.16
N GLY A 103 1.15 -22.63 11.47
CA GLY A 103 0.57 -22.38 12.78
C GLY A 103 -0.60 -23.31 13.09
N THR A 104 -0.85 -23.55 14.37
CA THR A 104 -1.88 -24.48 14.87
C THR A 104 -3.06 -23.77 15.53
N ARG A 105 -3.09 -22.43 15.51
CA ARG A 105 -4.16 -21.62 16.10
C ARG A 105 -5.30 -21.45 15.09
N THR A 106 -6.38 -20.82 15.53
CA THR A 106 -7.48 -20.43 14.65
C THR A 106 -7.24 -19.02 14.14
N VAL A 107 -7.36 -18.83 12.83
CA VAL A 107 -7.37 -17.53 12.17
C VAL A 107 -8.76 -17.26 11.64
N VAL A 108 -9.36 -16.17 12.11
CA VAL A 108 -10.69 -15.72 11.71
C VAL A 108 -10.56 -14.80 10.50
N GLY A 109 -11.46 -14.97 9.56
CA GLY A 109 -11.51 -14.18 8.34
C GLY A 109 -12.87 -14.26 7.65
N TYR A 110 -12.86 -14.00 6.36
CA TYR A 110 -14.04 -14.02 5.52
C TYR A 110 -13.75 -14.76 4.22
N LEU A 111 -14.74 -15.50 3.76
CA LEU A 111 -14.74 -16.16 2.48
C LEU A 111 -15.50 -15.30 1.47
N LEU A 112 -14.84 -15.01 0.36
CA LEU A 112 -15.31 -14.13 -0.69
C LEU A 112 -15.52 -14.93 -1.97
N TYR A 113 -16.74 -14.87 -2.51
CA TYR A 113 -17.10 -15.44 -3.79
C TYR A 113 -17.21 -14.30 -4.79
N PHE A 114 -16.40 -14.34 -5.85
CA PHE A 114 -16.45 -13.35 -6.91
C PHE A 114 -17.38 -13.79 -8.03
N ARG A 115 -18.03 -12.84 -8.68
CA ARG A 115 -18.84 -13.11 -9.88
C ARG A 115 -17.95 -13.69 -10.98
N GLN A 116 -18.49 -14.64 -11.75
CA GLN A 116 -17.75 -15.30 -12.84
C GLN A 116 -17.12 -14.33 -13.83
N ASP A 117 -17.84 -13.25 -14.16
CA ASP A 117 -17.39 -12.19 -15.08
C ASP A 117 -16.30 -11.27 -14.48
N SER A 118 -16.04 -11.39 -13.18
CA SER A 118 -15.18 -10.50 -12.40
C SER A 118 -14.01 -11.24 -11.73
N LEU A 119 -13.89 -12.57 -11.87
CA LEU A 119 -12.86 -13.40 -11.22
C LEU A 119 -11.44 -12.88 -11.49
N CYS A 120 -11.08 -12.73 -12.77
CA CYS A 120 -9.74 -12.27 -13.17
C CYS A 120 -9.44 -10.89 -12.59
N GLN A 121 -10.39 -9.96 -12.73
CA GLN A 121 -10.25 -8.60 -12.22
C GLN A 121 -10.08 -8.57 -10.69
N ALA A 122 -10.81 -9.41 -9.96
CA ALA A 122 -10.72 -9.47 -8.50
C ALA A 122 -9.34 -9.94 -8.04
N TYR A 123 -8.85 -11.04 -8.60
CA TYR A 123 -7.53 -11.57 -8.25
C TYR A 123 -6.38 -10.65 -8.70
N GLU A 124 -6.48 -10.02 -9.87
CA GLU A 124 -5.51 -9.00 -10.30
C GLU A 124 -5.47 -7.83 -9.33
N LYS A 125 -6.64 -7.29 -8.92
CA LYS A 125 -6.71 -6.20 -7.93
C LYS A 125 -6.06 -6.57 -6.61
N ILE A 126 -6.30 -7.77 -6.10
CA ILE A 126 -5.70 -8.23 -4.84
C ILE A 126 -4.17 -8.36 -5.00
N SER A 127 -3.71 -8.96 -6.10
CA SER A 127 -2.28 -9.15 -6.39
C SER A 127 -1.51 -7.85 -6.64
N ASP A 128 -2.15 -6.83 -7.20
CA ASP A 128 -1.56 -5.51 -7.43
C ASP A 128 -1.52 -4.67 -6.15
N PHE A 129 -2.52 -4.86 -5.29
CA PHE A 129 -2.61 -4.18 -4.00
C PHE A 129 -1.58 -4.70 -3.00
N GLU A 130 -1.42 -6.02 -2.89
CA GLU A 130 -0.61 -6.60 -1.82
C GLU A 130 0.88 -6.65 -2.20
N PRO A 131 1.80 -6.27 -1.31
CA PRO A 131 3.22 -6.30 -1.59
C PRO A 131 3.70 -7.72 -1.85
N GLN A 132 4.15 -7.99 -3.08
CA GLN A 132 4.58 -9.33 -3.50
C GLN A 132 5.83 -9.81 -2.76
N GLN A 133 6.62 -8.94 -2.15
CA GLN A 133 7.70 -9.33 -1.23
C GLN A 133 7.15 -9.87 0.11
N LEU A 134 5.96 -9.40 0.50
CA LEU A 134 5.08 -9.79 1.60
C LEU A 134 4.56 -11.22 1.49
N TYR A 135 3.83 -11.40 0.40
CA TYR A 135 2.84 -12.44 0.27
C TYR A 135 3.07 -13.32 -0.95
N LYS A 136 2.53 -14.53 -0.88
CA LYS A 136 2.34 -15.43 -2.02
C LYS A 136 0.95 -16.05 -1.95
N TRP A 137 0.41 -16.40 -3.10
CA TRP A 137 -0.80 -17.22 -3.19
C TRP A 137 -0.53 -18.65 -2.72
N ASP A 138 -1.49 -19.21 -2.00
CA ASP A 138 -1.58 -20.62 -1.62
C ASP A 138 -3.06 -20.99 -1.49
N GLU A 139 -3.34 -22.27 -1.27
CA GLU A 139 -4.67 -22.80 -1.00
C GLU A 139 -4.78 -23.21 0.46
N ILE A 140 -5.98 -23.07 1.03
CA ILE A 140 -6.28 -23.51 2.39
C ILE A 140 -7.69 -24.10 2.49
N ASP A 141 -7.86 -25.00 3.45
CA ASP A 141 -9.17 -25.55 3.77
C ASP A 141 -9.84 -24.66 4.84
N ILE A 142 -11.13 -24.38 4.64
CA ILE A 142 -11.93 -23.59 5.59
C ILE A 142 -12.47 -24.51 6.68
N ALA A 143 -12.22 -24.15 7.94
CA ALA A 143 -12.58 -24.95 9.10
C ALA A 143 -14.07 -25.31 9.10
N GLN A 144 -14.38 -26.55 9.48
CA GLN A 144 -15.75 -27.07 9.58
C GLN A 144 -16.54 -27.04 8.26
N SER A 145 -15.85 -26.90 7.12
CA SER A 145 -16.43 -26.97 5.78
C SER A 145 -15.63 -27.92 4.89
N LYS A 146 -16.16 -28.23 3.70
CA LYS A 146 -15.40 -28.92 2.64
C LYS A 146 -14.87 -27.94 1.59
N ILE A 147 -14.85 -26.65 1.91
CA ILE A 147 -14.49 -25.60 0.97
C ILE A 147 -12.98 -25.39 1.04
N ARG A 148 -12.37 -25.41 -0.14
CA ARG A 148 -11.00 -24.94 -0.35
C ARG A 148 -11.03 -23.55 -0.93
N ALA A 149 -10.11 -22.70 -0.50
CA ALA A 149 -10.05 -21.29 -0.88
C ALA A 149 -8.63 -20.88 -1.23
N ASN A 150 -8.50 -19.91 -2.12
CA ASN A 150 -7.25 -19.17 -2.30
C ASN A 150 -7.02 -18.28 -1.08
N VAL A 151 -5.75 -18.10 -0.71
CA VAL A 151 -5.34 -17.25 0.40
C VAL A 151 -3.96 -16.65 0.11
N LEU A 152 -3.71 -15.44 0.61
CA LEU A 152 -2.36 -14.89 0.66
C LEU A 152 -1.66 -15.37 1.94
N VAL A 153 -0.49 -16.00 1.83
CA VAL A 153 0.32 -16.41 2.99
C VAL A 153 1.62 -15.61 3.03
N GLY A 154 2.19 -15.43 4.21
CA GLY A 154 3.49 -14.76 4.37
C GLY A 154 4.63 -15.56 3.71
N LYS A 155 5.52 -14.89 2.96
CA LYS A 155 6.67 -15.55 2.31
C LYS A 155 7.76 -15.99 3.30
N ASP A 156 8.00 -15.19 4.34
CA ASP A 156 8.93 -15.50 5.41
C ASP A 156 8.35 -14.99 6.74
N THR A 157 7.68 -15.89 7.45
CA THR A 157 7.13 -15.62 8.79
C THR A 157 8.16 -15.86 9.89
N ARG A 158 9.36 -16.37 9.57
CA ARG A 158 10.37 -16.80 10.55
C ARG A 158 11.38 -15.72 10.90
N THR A 159 11.56 -14.71 10.04
CA THR A 159 12.47 -13.59 10.31
C THR A 159 11.72 -12.26 10.43
N ALA A 160 12.02 -11.50 11.48
CA ALA A 160 11.55 -10.13 11.70
C ALA A 160 10.01 -9.94 11.69
N THR A 161 9.24 -10.94 12.13
CA THR A 161 7.79 -10.81 12.35
C THR A 161 7.47 -10.88 13.84
N VAL A 162 6.46 -10.12 14.27
CA VAL A 162 5.93 -10.19 15.64
C VAL A 162 4.73 -11.12 15.64
N HIS A 163 4.72 -12.13 16.49
CA HIS A 163 3.55 -13.00 16.64
C HIS A 163 2.32 -12.18 17.05
N TYR A 164 1.20 -12.43 16.37
CA TYR A 164 -0.07 -11.79 16.70
C TYR A 164 -0.93 -12.78 17.48
N ASP A 165 -1.20 -12.46 18.75
CA ASP A 165 -1.84 -13.40 19.66
C ASP A 165 -3.36 -13.51 19.48
N LYS A 166 -3.99 -12.54 18.82
CA LYS A 166 -5.42 -12.57 18.55
C LYS A 166 -5.72 -13.44 17.33
N ALA A 167 -6.88 -14.10 17.37
CA ALA A 167 -7.36 -14.92 16.27
C ALA A 167 -7.82 -14.07 15.05
N GLU A 168 -8.14 -12.81 15.25
CA GLU A 168 -8.63 -11.90 14.22
C GLU A 168 -7.80 -10.61 14.23
N TRP A 169 -7.27 -10.23 13.07
CA TRP A 169 -6.59 -8.95 12.88
C TRP A 169 -7.55 -7.85 12.46
N THR A 170 -7.30 -6.61 12.86
CA THR A 170 -7.99 -5.42 12.34
C THR A 170 -7.04 -4.24 12.22
N GLY A 171 -7.18 -3.45 11.17
CA GLY A 171 -6.42 -2.20 10.99
C GLY A 171 -6.83 -1.12 11.99
N ARG A 172 -7.96 -1.28 12.70
CA ARG A 172 -8.41 -0.36 13.75
C ARG A 172 -7.49 -0.29 14.95
N GLU A 173 -6.67 -1.32 15.17
CA GLU A 173 -5.71 -1.38 16.28
C GLU A 173 -4.31 -0.90 15.87
N ASP A 174 -4.20 -0.23 14.72
CA ASP A 174 -2.91 0.27 14.24
C ASP A 174 -2.36 1.35 15.19
N PRO A 175 -1.17 1.15 15.80
CA PRO A 175 -0.64 2.07 16.80
C PRO A 175 -0.30 3.45 16.22
N VAL A 176 0.04 3.54 14.93
CA VAL A 176 0.35 4.83 14.30
C VAL A 176 -0.93 5.64 14.08
N LEU A 177 -2.05 4.96 13.79
CA LEU A 177 -3.35 5.61 13.56
C LEU A 177 -4.13 5.89 14.85
N ASN A 178 -3.70 5.34 15.98
CA ASN A 178 -4.27 5.60 17.30
C ASN A 178 -3.28 6.39 18.17
N GLU A 179 -2.36 5.69 18.84
CA GLU A 179 -1.38 6.27 19.75
C GLU A 179 -0.54 7.39 19.09
N GLY A 180 -0.14 7.18 17.83
CA GLY A 180 0.61 8.18 17.07
C GLY A 180 -0.13 9.51 16.91
N LEU A 181 -1.45 9.47 16.67
CA LEU A 181 -2.25 10.70 16.55
C LEU A 181 -2.45 11.39 17.90
N GLU A 182 -2.58 10.64 18.99
CA GLU A 182 -2.63 11.21 20.35
C GLU A 182 -1.31 11.90 20.71
N VAL A 183 -0.16 11.31 20.34
CA VAL A 183 1.15 11.96 20.49
C VAL A 183 1.23 13.27 19.70
N VAL A 184 0.74 13.29 18.45
CA VAL A 184 0.70 14.52 17.64
C VAL A 184 -0.14 15.59 18.33
N LYS A 185 -1.33 15.23 18.80
CA LYS A 185 -2.24 16.15 19.48
C LYS A 185 -1.59 16.75 20.73
N HIS A 186 -0.98 15.91 21.58
CA HIS A 186 -0.29 16.36 22.79
C HIS A 186 0.84 17.36 22.47
N MET A 187 1.66 17.08 21.44
CA MET A 187 2.75 17.98 21.04
C MET A 187 2.24 19.34 20.54
N ILE A 188 1.11 19.36 19.83
CA ILE A 188 0.47 20.61 19.37
C ILE A 188 -0.07 21.42 20.55
N GLU A 189 -0.74 20.77 21.50
CA GLU A 189 -1.29 21.42 22.70
C GLU A 189 -0.18 22.02 23.56
N GLU A 190 0.89 21.25 23.80
CA GLU A 190 2.01 21.65 24.65
C GLU A 190 2.88 22.76 24.02
N HIS A 191 3.19 22.64 22.73
CA HIS A 191 4.19 23.52 22.09
C HIS A 191 3.61 24.52 21.09
N GLY A 192 2.39 24.30 20.59
CA GLY A 192 1.77 25.11 19.52
C GLY A 192 0.94 26.30 19.99
N SER A 193 0.64 26.38 21.29
CA SER A 193 -0.27 27.39 21.85
C SER A 193 0.30 28.81 21.90
N GLN A 194 1.62 28.97 21.77
CA GLN A 194 2.31 30.27 21.87
C GLN A 194 2.91 30.67 20.53
N ARG A 195 2.92 31.97 20.22
CA ARG A 195 3.62 32.48 19.03
C ARG A 195 5.13 32.33 19.21
N PHE A 196 5.84 32.25 18.09
CA PHE A 196 7.30 32.37 18.07
C PHE A 196 7.64 33.86 18.06
N GLU A 197 8.52 34.27 18.96
CA GLU A 197 8.93 35.67 19.06
C GLU A 197 10.10 35.96 18.09
N PRO A 198 10.22 37.18 17.56
CA PRO A 198 11.38 37.58 16.78
C PRO A 198 12.66 37.53 17.63
N GLY A 199 13.63 36.70 17.24
CA GLY A 199 14.86 36.47 18.01
C GLY A 199 14.82 35.19 18.85
N ALA A 200 14.43 34.08 18.22
CA ALA A 200 14.25 32.77 18.83
C ALA A 200 15.42 32.38 19.76
N ASP A 201 15.07 32.12 21.02
CA ASP A 201 15.98 31.55 21.99
C ASP A 201 16.02 30.01 21.89
N MET A 202 16.80 29.37 22.76
CA MET A 202 16.92 27.91 22.79
C MET A 202 15.57 27.21 23.08
N GLY A 203 14.68 27.85 23.84
CA GLY A 203 13.34 27.33 24.13
C GLY A 203 12.44 27.33 22.90
N ASP A 204 12.47 28.42 22.12
CA ASP A 204 11.74 28.51 20.86
C ASP A 204 12.24 27.48 19.83
N TRP A 205 13.55 27.28 19.70
CA TRP A 205 14.07 26.22 18.82
C TRP A 205 13.65 24.82 19.27
N SER A 206 13.68 24.55 20.58
CA SER A 206 13.20 23.28 21.13
C SER A 206 11.72 23.04 20.79
N ARG A 207 10.86 24.04 21.03
CA ARG A 207 9.43 23.98 20.66
C ARG A 207 9.23 23.75 19.15
N PHE A 208 9.99 24.47 18.33
CA PHE A 208 9.95 24.29 16.88
C PHE A 208 10.27 22.85 16.49
N PHE A 209 11.33 22.25 17.05
CA PHE A 209 11.69 20.87 16.73
C PHE A 209 10.66 19.86 17.20
N HIS A 210 10.04 20.04 18.38
CA HIS A 210 8.94 19.16 18.81
C HIS A 210 7.74 19.24 17.86
N LEU A 211 7.37 20.44 17.42
CA LEU A 211 6.30 20.62 16.42
C LEU A 211 6.68 20.02 15.05
N GLN A 212 7.95 20.13 14.63
CA GLN A 212 8.44 19.47 13.42
C GLN A 212 8.38 17.93 13.54
N MET A 213 8.74 17.37 14.69
CA MET A 213 8.61 15.94 14.95
C MET A 213 7.14 15.49 14.88
N ALA A 214 6.23 16.24 15.51
CA ALA A 214 4.80 15.98 15.46
C ALA A 214 4.25 16.06 14.02
N TYR A 215 4.70 17.05 13.24
CA TYR A 215 4.34 17.18 11.84
C TYR A 215 4.80 15.98 10.99
N LEU A 216 6.02 15.50 11.18
CA LEU A 216 6.53 14.31 10.48
C LEU A 216 5.79 13.03 10.89
N LEU A 217 5.44 12.89 12.17
CA LEU A 217 4.63 11.76 12.65
C LEU A 217 3.21 11.80 12.07
N LEU A 218 2.59 12.98 12.01
CA LEU A 218 1.29 13.16 11.36
C LEU A 218 1.33 12.74 9.89
N TRP A 219 2.37 13.14 9.16
CA TRP A 219 2.55 12.70 7.77
C TRP A 219 2.75 11.19 7.65
N THR A 220 3.49 10.59 8.58
CA THR A 220 3.64 9.13 8.64
C THR A 220 2.29 8.44 8.83
N ALA A 221 1.42 8.99 9.70
CA ALA A 221 0.08 8.46 9.90
C ALA A 221 -0.81 8.61 8.66
N ILE A 222 -0.76 9.75 7.97
CA ILE A 222 -1.48 9.98 6.72
C ILE A 222 -1.01 9.01 5.63
N GLU A 223 0.31 8.86 5.45
CA GLU A 223 0.87 7.94 4.46
C GLU A 223 0.47 6.50 4.78
N ARG A 224 0.51 6.10 6.05
CA ARG A 224 0.12 4.77 6.50
C ARG A 224 -1.35 4.50 6.26
N TYR A 225 -2.23 5.44 6.61
CA TYR A 225 -3.65 5.33 6.30
C TYR A 225 -3.88 5.17 4.79
N ALA A 226 -3.20 5.97 3.97
CA ALA A 226 -3.30 5.89 2.52
C ALA A 226 -2.73 4.56 1.97
N ALA A 227 -1.65 4.02 2.56
CA ALA A 227 -1.10 2.72 2.22
C ALA A 227 -2.11 1.59 2.50
N LEU A 228 -2.74 1.58 3.67
CA LEU A 228 -3.77 0.60 4.03
C LEU A 228 -5.06 0.76 3.21
N CYS A 229 -5.37 1.98 2.78
CA CYS A 229 -6.52 2.26 1.93
C CYS A 229 -6.30 1.84 0.49
N TYR A 230 -5.21 2.26 -0.15
CA TYR A 230 -5.07 2.26 -1.61
C TYR A 230 -4.08 1.23 -2.15
N SER A 231 -3.04 0.95 -1.37
CA SER A 231 -2.07 -0.14 -1.55
C SER A 231 -0.75 0.25 -0.86
N PRO A 232 -0.11 -0.65 -0.11
CA PRO A 232 1.24 -0.46 0.41
C PRO A 232 2.31 -0.33 -0.68
N THR A 233 2.03 -0.83 -1.90
CA THR A 233 2.99 -0.88 -3.02
C THR A 233 3.12 0.44 -3.78
N LEU A 234 2.19 1.39 -3.57
CA LEU A 234 2.25 2.70 -4.20
C LEU A 234 3.36 3.56 -3.58
N GLU A 235 3.98 4.39 -4.41
CA GLU A 235 4.92 5.40 -3.93
C GLU A 235 4.20 6.46 -3.08
N PRO A 236 4.87 7.10 -2.10
CA PRO A 236 4.23 8.05 -1.18
C PRO A 236 3.43 9.15 -1.88
N GLY A 237 3.97 9.72 -2.96
CA GLY A 237 3.29 10.77 -3.74
C GLY A 237 2.03 10.28 -4.47
N GLU A 238 1.97 9.02 -4.88
CA GLU A 238 0.77 8.43 -5.50
C GLU A 238 -0.32 8.17 -4.45
N LYS A 239 0.06 7.68 -3.26
CA LYS A 239 -0.85 7.47 -2.13
C LYS A 239 -1.57 8.78 -1.74
N VAL A 240 -0.83 9.89 -1.64
CA VAL A 240 -1.40 11.20 -1.29
C VAL A 240 -2.34 11.72 -2.39
N LYS A 241 -2.02 11.50 -3.67
CA LYS A 241 -2.93 11.84 -4.78
C LYS A 241 -4.25 11.08 -4.68
N CYS A 242 -4.19 9.76 -4.46
CA CYS A 242 -5.38 8.94 -4.25
C CYS A 242 -6.24 9.48 -3.09
N LEU A 243 -5.61 9.89 -1.99
CA LEU A 243 -6.31 10.51 -0.86
C LEU A 243 -7.00 11.83 -1.21
N GLY A 244 -6.36 12.68 -2.02
CA GLY A 244 -6.94 13.95 -2.48
C GLY A 244 -8.14 13.78 -3.42
N ASP A 245 -8.14 12.72 -4.23
CA ASP A 245 -9.21 12.43 -5.19
C ASP A 245 -10.36 11.64 -4.57
N ASP A 246 -10.13 10.92 -3.46
CA ASP A 246 -11.15 10.11 -2.79
C ASP A 246 -12.13 10.98 -1.98
N ARG A 247 -13.26 11.29 -2.61
CA ARG A 247 -14.39 11.99 -2.00
C ARG A 247 -14.98 11.29 -0.76
N LEU A 248 -14.72 9.99 -0.54
CA LEU A 248 -15.16 9.28 0.66
C LEU A 248 -14.24 9.57 1.86
N CYS A 249 -12.94 9.78 1.65
CA CYS A 249 -12.02 10.17 2.73
C CYS A 249 -12.31 11.58 3.25
N LEU A 250 -12.69 12.51 2.36
CA LEU A 250 -13.10 13.88 2.74
C LEU A 250 -14.49 13.95 3.39
N LYS A 251 -15.22 12.83 3.45
CA LYS A 251 -16.52 12.70 4.14
C LYS A 251 -16.43 11.94 5.47
N ILE A 252 -15.22 11.62 5.94
CA ILE A 252 -15.03 11.20 7.34
C ILE A 252 -15.23 12.44 8.20
N ASN A 253 -16.49 12.75 8.51
CA ASN A 253 -16.83 13.53 9.68
C ASN A 253 -16.24 12.73 10.85
N PHE A 254 -15.10 13.19 11.38
CA PHE A 254 -14.73 12.91 12.76
C PHE A 254 -15.91 13.40 13.59
N CYS A 255 -16.84 12.51 13.90
CA CYS A 255 -17.89 12.77 14.88
C CYS A 255 -17.16 12.80 16.21
N PRO A 256 -16.98 13.97 16.86
CA PRO A 256 -16.45 13.98 18.20
C PRO A 256 -17.52 13.29 19.04
N LYS A 257 -17.17 12.19 19.72
CA LYS A 257 -17.96 11.77 20.87
C LYS A 257 -17.86 12.90 21.88
N ILE A 258 -18.92 13.71 21.95
CA ILE A 258 -19.20 14.55 23.10
C ILE A 258 -19.89 13.60 24.08
N GLU A 259 -19.12 13.14 25.08
CA GLU A 259 -19.69 12.72 26.37
C GLU A 259 -19.84 13.95 27.27
#